data_AF-K1SE92-F1
#
_entry.id   AF-K1SE92-F1
#
_cell.length_a   1.000
_cell.length_b   1.000
_cell.length_c   1.000
_cell.angle_alpha   90.00
_cell.angle_beta   90.00
_cell.angle_gamma   90.00
#
_symmetry.space_group_name_H-M   'P 1'
#
loop_
_entity.id
_entity.type
_entity.pdbx_description
1 polymer ?
#
loop_
_entity_poly.entity_id
_entity_poly.type
_entity_poly.pdbx_seq_one_letter_code
_entity_poly.pdbx_strand_id
1 'polypeptide(L)' 'MKIGNREFPLGEKSYVMGILNVTPDSFSDGGKYNDIERALKQADKMVEEGADILDVGGESTRPGHVQIGDE' A
#
# COMPACT_ATOMS: atom_id res chain seq x y z
N MET A 1 -6.56 -19.52 -3.28
CA MET A 1 -6.26 -18.42 -4.23
C MET A 1 -4.76 -18.27 -4.34
N LYS A 2 -4.20 -18.08 -5.53
CA LYS A 2 -2.76 -17.88 -5.74
C LYS A 2 -2.48 -16.43 -6.11
N ILE A 3 -1.56 -15.78 -5.40
CA ILE A 3 -1.08 -14.42 -5.70
C ILE A 3 0.45 -14.51 -5.82
N GLY A 4 0.98 -14.25 -7.01
CA GLY A 4 2.40 -14.43 -7.30
C GLY A 4 2.87 -15.86 -7.00
N ASN A 5 3.83 -15.99 -6.08
CA ASN A 5 4.39 -17.26 -5.63
C ASN A 5 3.77 -17.79 -4.32
N ARG A 6 2.70 -17.18 -3.80
CA ARG A 6 2.04 -17.59 -2.55
C ARG A 6 0.66 -18.18 -2.79
N GLU A 7 0.30 -19.17 -1.97
CA GLU A 7 -1.03 -19.76 -1.92
C GLU A 7 -1.77 -19.32 -0.65
N PHE A 8 -3.02 -18.90 -0.84
CA PHE A 8 -3.96 -18.49 0.19
C PHE A 8 -5.13 -19.48 0.21
N PRO A 9 -5.12 -20.51 1.07
CA PRO A 9 -6.25 -21.44 1.18
C PRO A 9 -7.47 -20.66 1.69
N LEU A 10 -8.47 -20.54 0.82
CA LEU A 10 -9.70 -19.83 1.12
C LEU A 10 -10.65 -20.73 1.90
N GLY A 11 -11.41 -20.17 2.83
CA GLY A 11 -12.38 -20.89 3.67
C GLY A 11 -11.82 -21.41 5.00
N GLU A 12 -10.50 -21.40 5.19
CA GLU A 12 -9.87 -21.80 6.46
C GLU A 12 -9.78 -20.65 7.47
N LYS A 13 -9.52 -19.43 6.99
CA LYS A 13 -9.55 -18.20 7.78
C LYS A 13 -9.90 -17.00 6.91
N SER A 14 -10.27 -15.91 7.57
CA SER A 14 -10.29 -14.58 6.95
C SER A 14 -8.87 -14.03 6.88
N TYR A 15 -8.49 -13.50 5.72
CA TYR A 15 -7.22 -12.82 5.53
C TYR A 15 -7.41 -11.31 5.62
N VAL A 16 -6.43 -10.61 6.21
CA VAL A 16 -6.44 -9.16 6.34
C VAL A 16 -5.56 -8.54 5.27
N MET A 17 -6.12 -7.61 4.51
CA MET A 17 -5.42 -6.79 3.53
C MET A 17 -5.23 -5.37 4.08
N GLY A 18 -3.98 -4.98 4.31
CA GLY A 18 -3.63 -3.61 4.68
C GLY A 18 -3.59 -2.71 3.45
N ILE A 19 -4.24 -1.55 3.49
CA ILE A 19 -4.26 -0.60 2.38
C ILE A 19 -3.17 0.46 2.61
N LEU A 20 -2.12 0.43 1.79
CA LEU A 20 -1.00 1.36 1.83
C LEU A 20 -1.07 2.35 0.65
N ASN A 21 -1.58 3.55 0.91
CA ASN A 21 -1.59 4.62 -0.08
C ASN A 21 -0.28 5.42 -0.02
N VAL A 22 0.40 5.55 -1.15
CA VAL A 22 1.68 6.24 -1.33
C VAL A 22 1.48 7.39 -2.33
N THR A 23 0.62 8.36 -2.00
CA THR A 23 0.26 9.48 -2.89
C THR A 23 0.99 10.77 -2.52
N PRO A 24 1.59 11.53 -3.46
CA PRO A 24 2.36 12.75 -3.18
C PRO A 24 1.64 13.81 -2.32
N ASP A 25 0.32 13.88 -2.40
CA ASP A 25 -0.50 14.87 -1.69
C ASP A 25 -0.58 14.65 -0.16
N SER A 26 -0.04 13.55 0.34
CA SER A 26 0.21 13.33 1.78
C SER A 26 1.65 13.72 2.22
N PHE A 27 2.45 14.30 1.33
CA PHE A 27 3.90 14.43 1.45
C PHE A 27 4.46 15.81 1.07
N SER A 28 3.90 16.89 1.62
CA SER A 28 4.29 18.27 1.29
C SER A 28 5.67 18.75 1.77
N ASP A 29 6.52 17.90 2.36
CA ASP A 29 7.70 18.36 3.12
C ASP A 29 9.06 17.90 2.52
N GLY A 30 9.12 17.66 1.21
CA GLY A 30 10.37 17.86 0.47
C GLY A 30 11.35 16.68 0.37
N GLY A 31 10.91 15.44 0.22
CA GLY A 31 11.85 14.38 -0.14
C GLY A 31 11.22 13.10 -0.70
N LYS A 32 11.49 12.78 -1.98
CA LYS A 32 11.18 11.48 -2.59
C LYS A 32 11.65 10.28 -1.72
N TYR A 33 12.75 10.44 -0.99
CA TYR A 33 13.28 9.43 -0.08
C TYR A 33 12.52 9.35 1.25
N ASN A 34 12.04 10.48 1.78
CA ASN A 34 11.22 10.50 3.00
C ASN A 34 9.89 9.76 2.78
N ASP A 35 9.36 9.82 1.56
CA ASP A 35 8.06 9.22 1.23
C ASP A 35 8.17 7.70 1.13
N ILE A 36 9.24 7.20 0.52
CA ILE A 36 9.54 5.77 0.44
C ILE A 36 9.83 5.21 1.84
N GLU A 37 10.69 5.85 2.63
CA GLU A 37 11.03 5.38 3.98
C GLU A 37 9.80 5.33 4.90
N ARG A 38 8.91 6.33 4.80
CA ARG A 38 7.64 6.34 5.55
C ARG A 38 6.72 5.22 5.09
N ALA A 39 6.59 5.00 3.78
CA ALA A 39 5.78 3.91 3.24
C ALA A 39 6.29 2.53 3.71
N LEU A 40 7.61 2.33 3.70
CA LEU A 40 8.24 1.10 4.22
C LEU A 40 7.96 0.91 5.71
N LYS A 41 8.16 1.95 6.53
CA LYS A 41 7.88 1.88 7.97
C LYS A 41 6.40 1.57 8.25
N GLN A 42 5.50 2.12 7.46
CA GLN A 42 4.07 1.84 7.58
C GLN A 42 3.74 0.40 7.14
N ALA A 43 4.38 -0.10 6.09
CA ALA A 43 4.26 -1.49 5.66
C ALA A 43 4.74 -2.46 6.76
N ASP A 44 5.90 -2.21 7.36
CA ASP A 44 6.45 -3.01 8.45
C ASP A 44 5.47 -3.07 9.63
N LYS A 45 4.94 -1.91 10.03
CA LYS A 45 3.93 -1.84 11.09
C LYS A 45 2.67 -2.66 10.76
N MET A 46 2.16 -2.60 9.53
CA MET A 46 0.99 -3.38 9.12
C MET A 46 1.26 -4.90 9.19
N VAL A 47 2.48 -5.32 8.83
CA VAL A 47 2.90 -6.72 8.97
C VAL A 47 2.96 -7.11 10.45
N GLU A 48 3.52 -6.27 11.31
CA GLU A 48 3.54 -6.50 12.78
C GLU A 48 2.13 -6.57 13.39
N GLU A 49 1.18 -5.80 12.86
CA GLU A 49 -0.24 -5.81 13.26
C GLU A 49 -1.02 -6.99 12.67
N GLY A 50 -0.40 -7.82 11.83
CA GLY A 50 -0.97 -9.06 11.33
C GLY A 50 -1.63 -8.98 9.95
N ALA A 51 -1.29 -7.99 9.12
CA ALA A 51 -1.71 -7.98 7.72
C ALA A 51 -1.13 -9.18 6.96
N ASP A 52 -1.98 -9.95 6.28
CA ASP A 52 -1.57 -11.07 5.44
C ASP A 52 -1.17 -10.61 4.03
N ILE A 53 -1.76 -9.50 3.57
CA ILE A 53 -1.55 -8.89 2.25
C ILE A 53 -1.43 -7.38 2.43
N LEU A 54 -0.61 -6.73 1.59
CA LEU A 54 -0.59 -5.28 1.45
C LEU A 54 -1.08 -4.91 0.05
N ASP A 55 -2.04 -3.99 -0.04
CA ASP A 55 -2.51 -3.35 -1.27
C ASP A 55 -1.87 -1.97 -1.36
N VAL A 56 -0.97 -1.79 -2.33
CA VAL A 56 -0.12 -0.59 -2.44
C VAL A 56 -0.57 0.25 -3.63
N GLY A 57 -1.06 1.45 -3.37
CA GLY A 57 -1.53 2.39 -4.40
C GLY A 57 -0.72 3.69 -4.41
N GLY A 58 -0.05 4.00 -5.53
CA GLY A 58 0.73 5.24 -5.69
C GLY A 58 -0.08 6.44 -6.22
N GLU A 59 -1.28 6.19 -6.72
CA GLU A 59 -2.15 7.19 -7.33
C GLU A 59 -3.52 7.19 -6.65
N SER A 60 -4.02 8.39 -6.33
CA SER A 60 -5.37 8.50 -5.80
C SER A 60 -6.40 8.43 -6.93
N THR A 61 -7.40 7.56 -6.76
CA THR A 61 -8.60 7.51 -7.62
C THR A 61 -9.79 8.22 -6.97
N ARG A 62 -9.55 9.00 -5.90
CA ARG A 62 -10.61 9.73 -5.20
C ARG A 62 -11.18 10.84 -6.10
N PRO A 63 -12.49 11.15 -5.99
CA PRO A 63 -13.11 12.22 -6.78
C PRO A 63 -12.36 13.56 -6.60
N GLY A 64 -11.86 14.13 -7.70
CA GLY A 64 -11.11 15.40 -7.71
C GLY A 64 -9.58 15.28 -7.68
N HIS A 65 -9.01 14.08 -7.73
CA HIS A 65 -7.55 13.91 -7.84
C HIS A 65 -7.03 14.23 -9.25
N VAL A 66 -5.83 14.80 -9.33
CA VAL A 66 -5.12 15.08 -10.60
C VAL A 66 -4.44 13.79 -11.05
N GLN A 67 -4.78 13.28 -12.24
CA GLN A 67 -4.08 12.14 -12.81
C GLN A 67 -2.57 12.40 -12.84
N ILE A 68 -1.80 11.44 -12.33
CA ILE A 68 -0.35 11.43 -12.55
C ILE A 68 -0.18 10.96 -13.99
N GLY A 69 0.48 11.78 -14.83
CA GLY A 69 0.74 11.44 -16.22
C GLY A 69 1.80 10.35 -16.32
N ASP A 70 1.69 9.50 -17.34
CA ASP A 70 2.69 8.49 -17.66
C ASP A 70 4.01 9.17 -18.08
N GLU A 71 4.99 9.25 -17.19
CA GLU A 71 6.42 9.47 -17.52
C GLU A 71 7.24 8.19 -17.34
#